data_AF-A0A3A6N895-F1
#
_entry.id   AF-A0A3A6N895-F1
#
_cell.length_a   1.000
_cell.length_b   1.000
_cell.length_c   1.000
_cell.angle_alpha   90.00
_cell.angle_beta   90.00
_cell.angle_gamma   90.00
#
_symmetry.space_group_name_H-M   'P 1'
#
loop_
_entity.id
_entity.type
_entity.pdbx_description
1 polymer ?
#
loop_
_entity_poly.entity_id
_entity_poly.type
_entity_poly.pdbx_seq_one_letter_code
_entity_poly.pdbx_strand_id
1 'polypeptide(L)'
;MAHAISIVGMQTINLFASYYRVLEYEPQPGGVDLLRVLVSGTADELEAAKRAVGAELVQGARFEQKKIGVKPYIVYTPSGSGKTWRSPILGGEVYWGPQARGLEWADLQVEMVVRLEREDYFEENVEQELSISNHAGAGTGGLAVWNDDNVTITRANWINVSAANAISEIEAGVRLTLENENGAQVAFRNIFLGHKTVATTQTNMMLQFENAGGGTLYSGIDTDLASGGQYKRFTLNTSEALLATWNVDPDSYGGLKFRIIARWYLAPPDGYVRFALSNGGSILWSSAEVRLDTDKNLQSMCDIQLPPQLGGLSTLQNATFVMYGRSISGTQYLDADMLVLMPLDGFKKLNQLGGGLQAGETLVVDDIDRYVYALDGSSNKYTLWTSYGAPLRLSPGLEQIYYFIFDEALGEMYLDRQFTARLYYRRRVRTP
;
A
#
# COMPACT_ATOMS: atom_id res chain seq x y z
N MET A 1 -5.18 -39.65 1.63
CA MET A 1 -4.81 -39.15 2.97
C MET A 1 -5.79 -38.04 3.32
N ALA A 2 -6.13 -37.86 4.60
CA ALA A 2 -7.01 -36.77 5.01
C ALA A 2 -6.30 -35.42 4.83
N HIS A 3 -7.06 -34.36 4.60
CA HIS A 3 -6.54 -32.99 4.56
C HIS A 3 -5.90 -32.63 5.92
N ALA A 4 -4.79 -31.90 5.92
CA ALA A 4 -4.23 -31.38 7.17
C ALA A 4 -4.86 -30.01 7.44
N ILE A 5 -5.52 -29.88 8.59
CA ILE A 5 -6.24 -28.65 8.99
C ILE A 5 -5.76 -28.22 10.36
N SER A 6 -5.47 -26.94 10.52
CA SER A 6 -5.15 -26.36 11.82
C SER A 6 -5.77 -24.97 11.98
N ILE A 7 -6.04 -24.58 13.22
CA ILE A 7 -6.35 -23.20 13.56
C ILE A 7 -5.10 -22.61 14.19
N VAL A 8 -4.61 -21.50 13.64
CA VAL A 8 -3.38 -20.84 14.07
C VAL A 8 -3.73 -19.42 14.50
N GLY A 9 -3.56 -19.12 15.80
CA GLY A 9 -3.81 -17.80 16.35
C GLY A 9 -3.07 -17.59 17.66
N MET A 10 -3.79 -17.50 18.78
CA MET A 10 -3.16 -17.42 20.10
C MET A 10 -2.39 -18.71 20.43
N GLN A 11 -2.87 -19.84 19.91
CA GLN A 11 -2.18 -21.12 19.89
C GLN A 11 -2.35 -21.80 18.52
N THR A 12 -1.58 -22.86 18.28
CA THR A 12 -1.75 -23.74 17.10
C THR A 12 -2.52 -24.99 17.50
N ILE A 13 -3.70 -25.18 16.93
CA ILE A 13 -4.57 -26.34 17.15
C ILE A 13 -4.54 -27.20 15.88
N ASN A 14 -3.82 -28.32 15.93
CA ASN A 14 -3.76 -29.28 14.81
C ASN A 14 -4.96 -30.23 14.87
N LEU A 15 -5.91 -30.09 13.95
CA LEU A 15 -7.17 -30.85 13.94
C LEU A 15 -7.06 -32.26 13.34
N PHE A 16 -5.84 -32.70 13.09
CA PHE A 16 -5.49 -34.03 12.56
C PHE A 16 -4.49 -34.78 13.46
N ALA A 17 -4.21 -34.24 14.65
CA ALA A 17 -3.24 -34.78 15.59
C ALA A 17 -3.82 -34.88 17.00
N SER A 18 -3.11 -35.60 17.87
CA SER A 18 -3.50 -35.85 19.27
C SER A 18 -4.86 -36.55 19.34
N TYR A 19 -5.88 -35.85 19.82
CA TYR A 19 -7.24 -36.34 19.97
C TYR A 19 -8.22 -35.81 18.91
N TYR A 20 -7.76 -35.01 17.95
CA TYR A 20 -8.61 -34.48 16.88
C TYR A 20 -8.51 -35.33 15.61
N ARG A 21 -9.66 -35.57 14.99
CA ARG A 21 -9.75 -36.12 13.64
C ARG A 21 -10.83 -35.40 12.86
N VAL A 22 -10.45 -34.64 11.84
CA VAL A 22 -11.40 -34.05 10.88
C VAL A 22 -12.21 -35.17 10.21
N LEU A 23 -13.53 -35.08 10.33
CA LEU A 23 -14.49 -35.95 9.65
C LEU A 23 -14.88 -35.34 8.31
N GLU A 24 -15.12 -34.03 8.29
CA GLU A 24 -15.64 -33.30 7.14
C GLU A 24 -15.16 -31.84 7.18
N TYR A 25 -14.63 -31.37 6.05
CA TYR A 25 -14.35 -29.96 5.82
C TYR A 25 -14.52 -29.65 4.34
N GLU A 26 -15.46 -28.77 4.03
CA GLU A 26 -15.67 -28.26 2.68
C GLU A 26 -15.80 -26.75 2.76
N PRO A 27 -14.76 -25.99 2.35
CA PRO A 27 -14.83 -24.54 2.30
C PRO A 27 -15.99 -24.08 1.41
N GLN A 28 -16.84 -23.18 1.90
CA GLN A 28 -17.99 -22.69 1.16
C GLN A 28 -17.75 -21.27 0.63
N PRO A 29 -18.25 -20.94 -0.59
CA PRO A 29 -18.33 -19.57 -1.04
C PRO A 29 -19.09 -18.70 -0.03
N GLY A 30 -18.64 -17.47 0.17
CA GLY A 30 -19.19 -16.56 1.18
C GLY A 30 -18.58 -16.71 2.58
N GLY A 31 -17.61 -17.61 2.76
CA GLY A 31 -16.75 -17.64 3.95
C GLY A 31 -17.41 -18.18 5.22
N VAL A 32 -18.51 -18.92 5.11
CA VAL A 32 -19.13 -19.62 6.25
C VAL A 32 -18.96 -21.12 6.06
N ASP A 33 -17.97 -21.69 6.74
CA ASP A 33 -17.64 -23.11 6.62
C ASP A 33 -18.23 -23.91 7.79
N LEU A 34 -18.56 -25.18 7.51
CA LEU A 34 -18.81 -26.19 8.53
C LEU A 34 -17.65 -27.17 8.57
N LEU A 35 -17.08 -27.34 9.76
CA LEU A 35 -16.00 -28.26 10.03
C LEU A 35 -16.45 -29.23 11.14
N ARG A 36 -16.47 -30.52 10.82
CA ARG A 36 -16.85 -31.59 11.75
C ARG A 36 -15.60 -32.32 12.18
N VAL A 37 -15.36 -32.36 13.48
CA VAL A 37 -14.14 -32.91 14.09
C VAL A 37 -14.52 -33.92 15.15
N LEU A 38 -14.06 -35.15 15.01
CA LEU A 38 -14.12 -36.13 16.08
C LEU A 38 -13.04 -35.78 17.11
N VAL A 39 -13.44 -35.68 18.37
CA VAL A 39 -12.55 -35.42 19.51
C VAL A 39 -12.57 -36.66 20.41
N SER A 40 -11.40 -37.19 20.76
CA SER A 40 -11.27 -38.45 21.52
C SER A 40 -10.39 -38.31 22.76
N GLY A 41 -10.89 -38.53 23.96
CA GLY A 41 -10.06 -38.38 25.18
C GLY A 41 -10.89 -38.36 26.45
N THR A 42 -10.28 -38.01 27.58
CA THR A 42 -11.00 -37.80 28.84
C THR A 42 -12.02 -36.67 28.73
N ALA A 43 -13.06 -36.67 29.57
CA ALA A 43 -14.05 -35.61 29.59
C ALA A 43 -13.44 -34.20 29.73
N ASP A 44 -12.37 -34.07 30.52
CA ASP A 44 -11.63 -32.82 30.68
C ASP A 44 -10.90 -32.41 29.38
N GLU A 45 -10.33 -33.37 28.66
CA GLU A 45 -9.70 -33.12 27.34
C GLU A 45 -10.74 -32.72 26.29
N LEU A 46 -11.93 -33.32 26.29
CA LEU A 46 -13.02 -32.95 25.38
C LEU A 46 -13.44 -31.49 25.60
N GLU A 47 -13.72 -31.10 26.84
CA GLU A 47 -14.12 -29.72 27.17
C GLU A 47 -12.98 -28.72 26.95
N ALA A 48 -11.72 -29.10 27.23
CA ALA A 48 -10.56 -28.29 26.92
C ALA A 48 -10.40 -28.09 25.40
N ALA A 49 -10.61 -29.14 24.61
CA ALA A 49 -10.53 -29.10 23.15
C ALA A 49 -11.53 -28.13 22.54
N LYS A 50 -12.79 -28.19 22.99
CA LYS A 50 -13.84 -27.28 22.56
C LYS A 50 -13.54 -25.84 22.97
N ARG A 51 -13.10 -25.62 24.21
CA ARG A 51 -12.74 -24.30 24.72
C ARG A 51 -11.58 -23.68 23.93
N ALA A 52 -10.57 -24.47 23.59
CA ALA A 52 -9.42 -24.02 22.80
C ALA A 52 -9.83 -23.50 21.42
N VAL A 53 -10.66 -24.26 20.70
CA VAL A 53 -11.20 -23.83 19.39
C VAL A 53 -12.08 -22.59 19.55
N GLY A 54 -13.02 -22.60 20.51
CA GLY A 54 -13.90 -21.46 20.76
C GLY A 54 -13.16 -20.17 21.10
N ALA A 55 -12.03 -20.26 21.82
CA ALA A 55 -11.20 -19.09 22.14
C ALA A 55 -10.60 -18.43 20.89
N GLU A 56 -10.16 -19.22 19.89
CA GLU A 56 -9.65 -18.68 18.63
C GLU A 56 -10.75 -18.00 17.80
N LEU A 57 -11.97 -18.57 17.77
CA LEU A 57 -13.10 -17.94 17.07
C LEU A 57 -13.49 -16.60 17.71
N VAL A 58 -13.54 -16.54 19.05
CA VAL A 58 -13.78 -15.30 19.80
C VAL A 58 -12.66 -14.28 19.56
N GLN A 59 -11.41 -14.75 19.48
CA GLN A 59 -10.28 -13.88 19.16
C GLN A 59 -10.38 -13.33 17.72
N GLY A 60 -10.87 -14.11 16.75
CA GLY A 60 -11.16 -13.64 15.40
C GLY A 60 -12.16 -12.48 15.40
N ALA A 61 -13.29 -12.66 16.08
CA ALA A 61 -14.31 -11.61 16.22
C ALA A 61 -13.77 -10.36 16.93
N ARG A 62 -12.96 -10.55 17.99
CA ARG A 62 -12.31 -9.45 18.70
C ARG A 62 -11.30 -8.71 17.81
N PHE A 63 -10.53 -9.43 17.02
CA PHE A 63 -9.58 -8.86 16.07
C PHE A 63 -10.31 -8.06 15.00
N GLU A 64 -11.40 -8.58 14.44
CA GLU A 64 -12.15 -7.84 13.43
C GLU A 64 -12.79 -6.57 13.96
N GLN A 65 -13.35 -6.62 15.18
CA GLN A 65 -13.98 -5.46 15.78
C GLN A 65 -12.97 -4.40 16.25
N LYS A 66 -11.83 -4.82 16.83
CA LYS A 66 -10.93 -3.91 17.57
C LYS A 66 -9.53 -3.82 17.01
N LYS A 67 -9.12 -4.75 16.13
CA LYS A 67 -7.75 -4.91 15.61
C LYS A 67 -6.72 -5.07 16.74
N ILE A 68 -7.10 -5.81 17.78
CA ILE A 68 -6.28 -6.09 18.96
C ILE A 68 -6.02 -7.59 19.07
N GLY A 69 -4.76 -7.94 19.38
CA GLY A 69 -4.31 -9.31 19.59
C GLY A 69 -3.87 -9.98 18.28
N VAL A 70 -3.65 -11.29 18.34
CA VAL A 70 -3.25 -12.08 17.18
C VAL A 70 -4.47 -12.30 16.28
N LYS A 71 -4.28 -12.16 14.96
CA LYS A 71 -5.29 -12.51 13.97
C LYS A 71 -5.25 -14.03 13.75
N PRO A 72 -6.34 -14.77 14.05
CA PRO A 72 -6.36 -16.21 13.85
C PRO A 72 -6.64 -16.57 12.38
N TYR A 73 -6.12 -17.70 11.94
CA TYR A 73 -6.29 -18.24 10.60
C TYR A 73 -6.71 -19.70 10.66
N ILE A 74 -7.59 -20.11 9.74
CA ILE A 74 -7.71 -21.52 9.37
C ILE A 74 -6.60 -21.81 8.37
N VAL A 75 -5.84 -22.86 8.61
CA VAL A 75 -4.74 -23.31 7.76
C VAL A 75 -5.07 -24.69 7.22
N TYR A 76 -5.00 -24.82 5.91
CA TYR A 76 -5.49 -25.95 5.15
C TYR A 76 -4.45 -26.42 4.13
N THR A 77 -4.07 -27.70 4.21
CA THR A 77 -3.21 -28.36 3.24
C THR A 77 -4.02 -29.46 2.56
N PRO A 78 -4.46 -29.27 1.29
CA PRO A 78 -5.14 -30.31 0.55
C PRO A 78 -4.26 -31.56 0.40
N SER A 79 -4.86 -32.74 0.53
CA SER A 79 -4.15 -34.00 0.32
C SER A 79 -3.52 -34.03 -1.08
N GLY A 80 -2.20 -34.27 -1.14
CA GLY A 80 -1.45 -34.38 -2.40
C GLY A 80 -1.07 -33.05 -3.07
N SER A 81 -1.49 -31.90 -2.54
CA SER A 81 -1.22 -30.58 -3.15
C SER A 81 0.20 -30.05 -2.90
N GLY A 82 0.85 -30.45 -1.80
CA GLY A 82 2.14 -29.90 -1.35
C GLY A 82 2.10 -28.43 -0.91
N LYS A 83 1.02 -27.69 -1.21
CA LYS A 83 0.82 -26.29 -0.82
C LYS A 83 -0.07 -26.18 0.40
N THR A 84 0.28 -25.23 1.26
CA THR A 84 -0.51 -24.90 2.45
C THR A 84 -1.13 -23.53 2.24
N TRP A 85 -2.43 -23.47 2.48
CA TRP A 85 -3.27 -22.29 2.33
C TRP A 85 -3.73 -21.82 3.70
N ARG A 86 -4.04 -20.55 3.82
CA ARG A 86 -4.64 -19.97 5.02
C ARG A 86 -5.76 -19.02 4.67
N SER A 87 -6.72 -18.87 5.57
CA SER A 87 -7.75 -17.83 5.48
C SER A 87 -7.97 -17.20 6.85
N PRO A 88 -8.05 -15.87 6.95
CA PRO A 88 -8.42 -15.17 8.18
C PRO A 88 -9.73 -15.66 8.79
N ILE A 89 -9.73 -15.94 10.08
CA ILE A 89 -10.95 -16.23 10.84
C ILE A 89 -11.55 -14.91 11.33
N LEU A 90 -12.79 -14.65 10.94
CA LEU A 90 -13.58 -13.48 11.32
C LEU A 90 -14.40 -13.74 12.57
N GLY A 91 -14.72 -15.01 12.85
CA GLY A 91 -15.54 -15.40 13.98
C GLY A 91 -16.05 -16.83 13.84
N GLY A 92 -17.16 -17.11 14.53
CA GLY A 92 -17.82 -18.40 14.46
C GLY A 92 -18.31 -18.90 15.81
N GLU A 93 -18.75 -20.15 15.81
CA GLU A 93 -19.25 -20.85 16.99
C GLU A 93 -18.81 -22.32 17.00
N VAL A 94 -18.72 -22.88 18.20
CA VAL A 94 -18.39 -24.28 18.40
C VAL A 94 -19.41 -24.94 19.32
N TYR A 95 -19.96 -26.06 18.89
CA TYR A 95 -20.92 -26.83 19.65
C TYR A 95 -20.63 -28.32 19.54
N TRP A 96 -21.19 -29.06 20.48
CA TRP A 96 -21.14 -30.52 20.44
C TRP A 96 -22.19 -31.02 19.45
N GLY A 97 -21.88 -32.09 18.73
CA GLY A 97 -22.81 -32.72 17.78
C GLY A 97 -24.08 -33.24 18.46
N PRO A 98 -25.13 -33.56 17.69
CA PRO A 98 -26.43 -33.95 18.25
C PRO A 98 -26.37 -35.19 19.14
N GLN A 99 -25.40 -36.08 18.91
CA GLN A 99 -25.22 -37.36 19.63
C GLN A 99 -24.26 -37.26 20.82
N ALA A 100 -23.67 -36.09 21.06
CA ALA A 100 -22.63 -35.89 22.06
C ALA A 100 -23.06 -36.07 23.52
N ARG A 101 -24.35 -36.19 23.82
CA ARG A 101 -24.85 -36.53 25.17
C ARG A 101 -25.36 -37.97 25.28
N GLY A 102 -25.13 -38.79 24.25
CA GLY A 102 -25.48 -40.20 24.18
C GLY A 102 -24.27 -41.12 24.39
N LEU A 103 -24.23 -42.23 23.66
CA LEU A 103 -23.17 -43.25 23.77
C LEU A 103 -21.77 -42.70 23.44
N GLU A 104 -21.67 -41.69 22.57
CA GLU A 104 -20.40 -41.03 22.20
C GLU A 104 -19.65 -40.43 23.40
N TRP A 105 -20.37 -39.93 24.40
CA TRP A 105 -19.75 -39.41 25.64
C TRP A 105 -19.28 -40.53 26.55
N ALA A 106 -19.96 -41.68 26.53
CA ALA A 106 -19.54 -42.87 27.27
C ALA A 106 -18.32 -43.53 26.62
N ASP A 107 -18.25 -43.49 25.28
CA ASP A 107 -17.14 -44.01 24.49
C ASP A 107 -15.97 -43.02 24.36
N LEU A 108 -16.10 -41.82 24.94
CA LEU A 108 -15.07 -40.77 24.95
C LEU A 108 -14.64 -40.34 23.54
N GLN A 109 -15.54 -40.45 22.56
CA GLN A 109 -15.35 -40.08 21.16
C GLN A 109 -16.54 -39.24 20.71
N VAL A 110 -16.39 -37.92 20.74
CA VAL A 110 -17.51 -36.99 20.58
C VAL A 110 -17.30 -36.13 19.35
N GLU A 111 -18.33 -35.99 18.52
CA GLU A 111 -18.31 -35.06 17.41
C GLU A 111 -18.42 -33.61 17.91
N MET A 112 -17.45 -32.78 17.52
CA MET A 112 -17.47 -31.33 17.65
C MET A 112 -17.76 -30.70 16.29
N VAL A 113 -18.73 -29.80 16.25
CA VAL A 113 -19.08 -29.03 15.05
C VAL A 113 -18.59 -27.61 15.24
N VAL A 114 -17.80 -27.14 14.28
CA VAL A 114 -17.25 -25.79 14.23
C VAL A 114 -17.89 -25.09 13.04
N ARG A 115 -18.73 -24.08 13.31
CA ARG A 115 -19.20 -23.15 12.29
C ARG A 115 -18.22 -21.99 12.25
N LEU A 116 -17.44 -21.91 11.18
CA LEU A 116 -16.36 -20.96 11.01
C LEU A 116 -16.82 -19.82 10.11
N GLU A 117 -16.59 -18.58 10.54
CA GLU A 117 -16.71 -17.41 9.68
C GLU A 117 -15.30 -16.93 9.32
N ARG A 118 -15.00 -16.84 8.02
CA ARG A 118 -13.69 -16.47 7.48
C ARG A 118 -13.83 -15.54 6.28
N GLU A 119 -12.72 -14.95 5.85
CA GLU A 119 -12.68 -14.26 4.56
C GLU A 119 -12.99 -15.21 3.40
N ASP A 120 -13.66 -14.72 2.36
CA ASP A 120 -14.05 -15.51 1.18
C ASP A 120 -12.90 -15.70 0.18
N TYR A 121 -11.73 -16.04 0.71
CA TYR A 121 -10.55 -16.41 -0.07
C TYR A 121 -9.59 -17.26 0.76
N PHE A 122 -8.70 -17.96 0.06
CA PHE A 122 -7.49 -18.54 0.65
C PHE A 122 -6.26 -17.85 0.08
N GLU A 123 -5.23 -17.70 0.91
CA GLU A 123 -3.92 -17.22 0.50
C GLU A 123 -2.82 -18.24 0.83
N GLU A 124 -1.74 -18.27 0.05
CA GLU A 124 -0.60 -19.15 0.37
C GLU A 124 -0.06 -18.83 1.77
N ASN A 125 0.24 -19.86 2.56
CA ASN A 125 0.69 -19.66 3.95
C ASN A 125 2.08 -18.99 4.04
N VAL A 126 2.92 -19.27 3.04
CA VAL A 126 4.27 -18.68 2.93
C VAL A 126 4.18 -17.42 2.07
N GLU A 127 4.82 -16.36 2.55
CA GLU A 127 4.95 -15.12 1.82
C GLU A 127 6.07 -15.23 0.78
N GLN A 128 5.82 -14.69 -0.41
CA GLN A 128 6.77 -14.70 -1.52
C GLN A 128 7.25 -13.28 -1.82
N GLU A 129 8.54 -13.12 -2.07
CA GLU A 129 9.08 -11.87 -2.60
C GLU A 129 8.75 -11.73 -4.08
N LEU A 130 8.19 -10.59 -4.47
CA LEU A 130 7.92 -10.26 -5.85
C LEU A 130 9.22 -9.84 -6.54
N SER A 131 9.43 -10.36 -7.75
CA SER A 131 10.44 -9.79 -8.64
C SER A 131 9.94 -8.43 -9.13
N ILE A 132 10.69 -7.38 -8.78
CA ILE A 132 10.42 -5.98 -9.09
C ILE A 132 11.45 -5.46 -10.09
N SER A 133 11.13 -4.38 -10.80
CA SER A 133 12.08 -3.71 -11.69
C SER A 133 12.03 -2.19 -11.59
N ASN A 134 13.16 -1.54 -11.89
CA ASN A 134 13.27 -0.10 -12.09
C ASN A 134 14.44 0.21 -13.04
N HIS A 135 14.94 1.44 -13.08
CA HIS A 135 16.10 1.80 -13.92
C HIS A 135 17.38 1.00 -13.63
N ALA A 136 17.52 0.43 -12.43
CA ALA A 136 18.70 -0.36 -12.05
C ALA A 136 18.63 -1.83 -12.50
N GLY A 137 17.48 -2.30 -13.00
CA GLY A 137 17.29 -3.68 -13.47
C GLY A 137 16.04 -4.34 -12.90
N ALA A 138 15.99 -5.68 -12.93
CA ALA A 138 14.87 -6.48 -12.46
C ALA A 138 15.35 -7.67 -11.61
N GLY A 139 14.64 -7.99 -10.53
CA GLY A 139 14.96 -9.13 -9.68
C GLY A 139 14.25 -9.13 -8.33
N THR A 140 14.65 -10.10 -7.49
CA THR A 140 14.35 -10.14 -6.05
C THR A 140 15.59 -9.71 -5.27
N GLY A 141 15.46 -9.42 -3.98
CA GLY A 141 16.53 -8.89 -3.13
C GLY A 141 16.43 -7.38 -2.87
N GLY A 142 15.45 -6.73 -3.48
CA GLY A 142 15.17 -5.30 -3.36
C GLY A 142 15.92 -4.43 -4.35
N LEU A 143 15.36 -3.24 -4.58
CA LEU A 143 15.90 -2.22 -5.47
C LEU A 143 15.89 -0.87 -4.76
N ALA A 144 16.92 -0.06 -5.01
CA ALA A 144 16.98 1.29 -4.51
C ALA A 144 15.86 2.15 -5.14
N VAL A 145 15.08 2.83 -4.31
CA VAL A 145 14.13 3.86 -4.69
C VAL A 145 14.62 5.20 -4.15
N TRP A 146 14.68 6.18 -5.04
CA TRP A 146 15.29 7.49 -4.78
C TRP A 146 14.21 8.57 -4.72
N ASN A 147 14.55 9.72 -4.17
CA ASN A 147 13.70 10.91 -4.25
C ASN A 147 13.83 11.66 -5.60
N ASP A 148 14.23 10.92 -6.65
CA ASP A 148 14.60 11.38 -7.98
C ASP A 148 14.28 10.31 -9.04
N ASP A 149 14.03 10.72 -10.28
CA ASP A 149 13.86 9.82 -11.43
C ASP A 149 14.77 10.27 -12.57
N ASN A 150 15.95 9.67 -12.61
CA ASN A 150 17.01 9.98 -13.54
C ASN A 150 17.62 8.70 -14.10
N VAL A 151 17.21 8.37 -15.32
CA VAL A 151 17.66 7.18 -16.06
C VAL A 151 19.18 7.16 -16.29
N THR A 152 19.84 8.32 -16.45
CA THR A 152 21.27 8.40 -16.76
C THR A 152 22.15 7.89 -15.62
N ILE A 153 21.69 8.09 -14.38
CA ILE A 153 22.37 7.61 -13.16
C ILE A 153 21.57 6.49 -12.46
N THR A 154 20.64 5.86 -13.19
CA THR A 154 19.82 4.74 -12.72
C THR A 154 19.01 5.00 -11.44
N ARG A 155 18.68 6.27 -11.14
CA ARG A 155 17.84 6.64 -10.00
C ARG A 155 16.39 6.59 -10.42
N ALA A 156 15.57 5.85 -9.69
CA ALA A 156 14.13 5.75 -9.94
C ALA A 156 13.38 5.99 -8.63
N ASN A 157 12.32 6.79 -8.70
CA ASN A 157 11.38 6.96 -7.60
C ASN A 157 10.20 6.00 -7.69
N TRP A 158 10.38 4.87 -8.39
CA TRP A 158 9.35 3.89 -8.65
C TRP A 158 9.91 2.48 -8.74
N ILE A 159 9.03 1.50 -8.54
CA ILE A 159 9.26 0.08 -8.85
C ILE A 159 8.06 -0.48 -9.62
N ASN A 160 8.32 -1.37 -10.55
CA ASN A 160 7.32 -2.05 -11.36
C ASN A 160 7.23 -3.52 -10.99
N VAL A 161 6.00 -4.05 -11.00
CA VAL A 161 5.70 -5.47 -10.95
C VAL A 161 5.08 -5.84 -12.29
N SER A 162 5.78 -6.67 -13.05
CA SER A 162 5.26 -7.16 -14.33
C SER A 162 3.99 -8.00 -14.13
N ALA A 163 3.11 -8.00 -15.14
CA ALA A 163 1.90 -8.82 -15.13
C ALA A 163 2.17 -10.31 -14.89
N ALA A 164 3.31 -10.82 -15.38
CA ALA A 164 3.73 -12.21 -15.20
C ALA A 164 4.11 -12.55 -13.73
N ASN A 165 4.53 -11.55 -12.95
CA ASN A 165 4.85 -11.70 -11.52
C ASN A 165 3.63 -11.50 -10.63
N ALA A 166 2.56 -10.88 -11.13
CA ALA A 166 1.30 -10.65 -10.40
C ALA A 166 0.40 -11.91 -10.39
N ILE A 167 0.94 -13.03 -9.92
CA ILE A 167 0.26 -14.35 -9.96
C ILE A 167 -0.68 -14.51 -8.76
N SER A 168 -1.94 -14.13 -8.96
CA SER A 168 -3.04 -14.31 -8.03
C SER A 168 -4.35 -14.49 -8.82
N GLU A 169 -5.43 -14.98 -8.21
CA GLU A 169 -6.76 -15.02 -8.88
C GLU A 169 -7.63 -13.81 -8.52
N ILE A 170 -7.37 -13.24 -7.35
CA ILE A 170 -8.01 -12.02 -6.83
C ILE A 170 -6.95 -11.09 -6.25
N GLU A 171 -7.33 -9.84 -5.99
CA GLU A 171 -6.42 -8.86 -5.41
C GLU A 171 -5.83 -9.32 -4.08
N ALA A 172 -4.50 -9.28 -4.00
CA ALA A 172 -3.74 -9.60 -2.79
C ALA A 172 -3.22 -8.32 -2.13
N GLY A 173 -3.19 -8.28 -0.80
CA GLY A 173 -2.43 -7.24 -0.09
C GLY A 173 -0.93 -7.46 -0.31
N VAL A 174 -0.15 -6.39 -0.23
CA VAL A 174 1.30 -6.45 -0.31
C VAL A 174 1.94 -6.01 1.00
N ARG A 175 3.10 -6.57 1.32
CA ARG A 175 3.98 -6.04 2.35
C ARG A 175 5.16 -5.38 1.67
N LEU A 176 5.24 -4.07 1.78
CA LEU A 176 6.36 -3.25 1.31
C LEU A 176 7.34 -3.05 2.46
N THR A 177 8.61 -3.26 2.21
CA THR A 177 9.69 -2.91 3.13
C THR A 177 10.58 -1.84 2.52
N LEU A 178 10.92 -0.82 3.29
CA LEU A 178 11.78 0.30 2.92
C LEU A 178 12.94 0.37 3.90
N GLU A 179 14.11 -0.12 3.51
CA GLU A 179 15.32 -0.13 4.35
C GLU A 179 16.14 1.13 4.13
N ASN A 180 16.57 1.77 5.23
CA ASN A 180 17.40 2.97 5.17
C ASN A 180 18.88 2.61 4.94
N GLU A 181 19.37 2.84 3.73
CA GLU A 181 20.77 2.56 3.32
C GLU A 181 21.65 3.82 3.24
N ASN A 182 21.22 4.93 3.86
CA ASN A 182 21.92 6.22 3.73
C ASN A 182 23.17 6.35 4.64
N GLY A 183 23.65 5.26 5.24
CA GLY A 183 24.85 5.22 6.09
C GLY A 183 24.75 5.98 7.42
N ALA A 184 23.60 6.61 7.71
CA ALA A 184 23.32 7.34 8.93
C ALA A 184 21.81 7.32 9.25
N GLN A 185 21.45 7.83 10.42
CA GLN A 185 20.06 8.09 10.75
C GLN A 185 19.48 9.16 9.82
N VAL A 186 18.28 8.92 9.29
CA VAL A 186 17.52 9.90 8.51
C VAL A 186 16.14 10.08 9.13
N ALA A 187 15.78 11.34 9.36
CA ALA A 187 14.49 11.71 9.95
C ALA A 187 13.45 11.94 8.85
N PHE A 188 13.09 10.87 8.14
CA PHE A 188 12.03 10.91 7.12
C PHE A 188 10.70 11.32 7.75
N ARG A 189 10.09 12.42 7.26
CA ARG A 189 8.90 13.00 7.87
C ARG A 189 7.62 12.50 7.23
N ASN A 190 7.51 12.67 5.91
CA ASN A 190 6.40 12.21 5.10
C ASN A 190 6.91 11.28 4.02
N ILE A 191 6.21 10.16 3.81
CA ILE A 191 6.42 9.28 2.67
C ILE A 191 5.08 9.11 1.97
N PHE A 192 5.03 9.53 0.70
CA PHE A 192 3.88 9.33 -0.16
C PHE A 192 4.13 8.15 -1.08
N LEU A 193 3.18 7.23 -1.08
CA LEU A 193 3.19 6.00 -1.86
C LEU A 193 1.96 6.01 -2.75
N GLY A 194 2.16 5.84 -4.06
CA GLY A 194 1.08 5.71 -5.03
C GLY A 194 1.23 4.43 -5.82
N HIS A 195 0.11 3.79 -6.11
CA HIS A 195 0.03 2.55 -6.86
C HIS A 195 -0.84 2.79 -8.09
N LYS A 196 -0.28 2.48 -9.26
CA LYS A 196 -0.92 2.59 -10.56
C LYS A 196 -1.03 1.20 -11.16
N THR A 197 -2.25 0.77 -11.50
CA THR A 197 -2.45 -0.42 -12.31
C THR A 197 -2.43 -0.02 -13.79
N VAL A 198 -1.43 -0.50 -14.53
CA VAL A 198 -1.14 -0.07 -15.90
C VAL A 198 -1.65 -1.09 -16.92
N ALA A 199 -2.24 -0.58 -18.00
CA ALA A 199 -2.75 -1.40 -19.10
C ALA A 199 -1.91 -1.37 -20.39
N THR A 200 -0.78 -0.64 -20.48
CA THR A 200 0.38 -0.85 -21.42
C THR A 200 1.26 0.37 -21.78
N THR A 201 1.10 1.58 -21.18
CA THR A 201 2.00 2.72 -21.50
C THR A 201 2.64 3.38 -20.28
N GLN A 202 3.94 3.67 -20.42
CA GLN A 202 4.71 4.49 -19.48
C GLN A 202 4.27 5.95 -19.61
N THR A 203 3.81 6.53 -18.52
CA THR A 203 3.32 7.91 -18.44
C THR A 203 4.29 8.74 -17.63
N ASN A 204 4.56 9.98 -18.04
CA ASN A 204 5.33 10.89 -17.20
C ASN A 204 4.50 11.28 -15.97
N MET A 205 4.94 10.86 -14.78
CA MET A 205 4.26 11.16 -13.52
C MET A 205 4.80 12.40 -12.82
N MET A 206 5.85 13.02 -13.37
CA MET A 206 6.52 14.19 -12.80
C MET A 206 6.49 15.36 -13.78
N LEU A 207 5.79 16.42 -13.37
CA LEU A 207 5.75 17.69 -14.08
C LEU A 207 6.79 18.62 -13.46
N GLN A 208 7.98 18.57 -14.02
CA GLN A 208 9.12 19.42 -13.67
C GLN A 208 8.85 20.88 -14.01
N PHE A 209 9.13 21.81 -13.09
CA PHE A 209 8.86 23.23 -13.32
C PHE A 209 9.83 23.85 -14.32
N GLU A 210 11.07 23.37 -14.42
CA GLU A 210 12.04 23.79 -15.44
C GLU A 210 11.50 23.62 -16.87
N ASN A 211 10.65 22.61 -17.07
CA ASN A 211 10.00 22.30 -18.34
C ASN A 211 8.64 23.01 -18.53
N ALA A 212 8.14 23.72 -17.52
CA ALA A 212 6.90 24.47 -17.61
C ALA A 212 7.07 25.77 -18.42
N GLY A 213 5.99 26.32 -18.98
CA GLY A 213 5.93 27.74 -19.34
C GLY A 213 5.91 28.64 -18.09
N GLY A 214 6.30 29.91 -18.25
CA GLY A 214 6.27 30.91 -17.16
C GLY A 214 7.45 30.86 -16.18
N GLY A 215 7.42 31.76 -15.20
CA GLY A 215 8.42 31.89 -14.13
C GLY A 215 9.82 32.33 -14.61
N THR A 216 10.76 32.40 -13.68
CA THR A 216 12.19 32.59 -13.95
C THR A 216 12.96 31.34 -13.52
N LEU A 217 13.77 30.78 -14.43
CA LEU A 217 14.59 29.60 -14.17
C LEU A 217 15.83 29.98 -13.35
N TYR A 218 16.10 29.22 -12.30
CA TYR A 218 17.32 29.31 -11.50
C TYR A 218 18.08 27.99 -11.60
N SER A 219 19.39 28.08 -11.84
CA SER A 219 20.30 26.93 -11.96
C SER A 219 21.55 27.14 -11.11
N GLY A 220 22.16 26.05 -10.64
CA GLY A 220 23.48 26.07 -9.99
C GLY A 220 23.51 26.48 -8.51
N ILE A 221 22.36 26.47 -7.82
CA ILE A 221 22.28 26.64 -6.36
C ILE A 221 21.84 25.31 -5.76
N ASP A 222 22.68 24.74 -4.90
CA ASP A 222 22.45 23.51 -4.11
C ASP A 222 21.74 22.39 -4.89
N THR A 223 22.50 21.74 -5.79
CA THR A 223 22.01 20.77 -6.78
C THR A 223 21.31 19.56 -6.19
N ASP A 224 21.51 19.31 -4.89
CA ASP A 224 21.04 18.09 -4.24
C ASP A 224 19.59 18.22 -3.76
N LEU A 225 19.04 19.44 -3.75
CA LEU A 225 17.68 19.76 -3.28
C LEU A 225 16.67 20.05 -4.40
N ALA A 226 17.10 20.23 -5.65
CA ALA A 226 16.23 20.56 -6.78
C ALA A 226 16.34 19.49 -7.87
N SER A 227 15.21 18.94 -8.34
CA SER A 227 15.18 17.98 -9.45
C SER A 227 15.90 18.57 -10.67
N GLY A 228 16.76 17.77 -11.31
CA GLY A 228 17.57 18.25 -12.44
C GLY A 228 18.56 19.38 -12.11
N GLY A 229 18.75 19.73 -10.83
CA GLY A 229 19.60 20.82 -10.37
C GLY A 229 19.04 22.21 -10.68
N GLN A 230 17.73 22.33 -10.94
CA GLN A 230 17.06 23.56 -11.34
C GLN A 230 15.71 23.71 -10.64
N TYR A 231 15.29 24.96 -10.41
CA TYR A 231 13.93 25.26 -9.97
C TYR A 231 13.43 26.52 -10.68
N LYS A 232 12.12 26.75 -10.63
CA LYS A 232 11.53 28.00 -11.11
C LYS A 232 10.98 28.85 -9.98
N ARG A 233 11.26 30.14 -10.06
CA ARG A 233 10.64 31.17 -9.23
C ARG A 233 9.45 31.80 -9.95
N PHE A 234 8.30 31.80 -9.29
CA PHE A 234 7.10 32.49 -9.74
C PHE A 234 6.82 33.70 -8.86
N THR A 235 6.33 34.79 -9.47
CA THR A 235 5.89 35.97 -8.72
C THR A 235 4.41 35.84 -8.40
N LEU A 236 4.08 35.80 -7.10
CA LEU A 236 2.72 35.82 -6.61
C LEU A 236 2.33 37.28 -6.28
N ASN A 237 1.15 37.68 -6.74
CA ASN A 237 0.53 38.96 -6.39
C ASN A 237 -0.83 38.71 -5.74
N THR A 238 -1.45 39.75 -5.19
CA THR A 238 -2.77 39.63 -4.52
C THR A 238 -3.89 39.22 -5.48
N SER A 239 -3.70 39.45 -6.78
CA SER A 239 -4.59 38.96 -7.84
C SER A 239 -4.08 37.63 -8.38
N GLU A 240 -5.00 36.70 -8.62
CA GLU A 240 -4.67 35.42 -9.27
C GLU A 240 -4.08 35.64 -10.67
N ALA A 241 -3.00 34.92 -10.96
CA ALA A 241 -2.36 34.88 -12.27
C ALA A 241 -2.01 33.45 -12.67
N LEU A 242 -1.91 33.20 -13.98
CA LEU A 242 -1.32 31.97 -14.52
C LEU A 242 0.17 31.96 -14.22
N LEU A 243 0.64 30.93 -13.54
CA LEU A 243 2.04 30.79 -13.13
C LEU A 243 2.78 29.84 -14.07
N ALA A 244 2.25 28.64 -14.27
CA ALA A 244 2.93 27.56 -14.99
C ALA A 244 2.00 26.80 -15.94
N THR A 245 2.57 26.29 -17.03
CA THR A 245 1.87 25.50 -18.06
C THR A 245 2.71 24.32 -18.53
N TRP A 246 2.13 23.13 -18.59
CA TRP A 246 2.74 21.93 -19.16
C TRP A 246 1.87 21.37 -20.28
N ASN A 247 2.50 20.92 -21.36
CA ASN A 247 1.82 20.08 -22.34
C ASN A 247 1.75 18.66 -21.77
N VAL A 248 0.55 18.10 -21.73
CA VAL A 248 0.32 16.74 -21.24
C VAL A 248 -0.45 15.96 -22.27
N ASP A 249 -0.28 14.64 -22.28
CA ASP A 249 -1.15 13.69 -22.96
C ASP A 249 -2.07 13.04 -21.92
N PRO A 250 -3.29 13.56 -21.68
CA PRO A 250 -4.16 13.07 -20.62
C PRO A 250 -4.60 11.62 -20.84
N ASP A 251 -4.67 11.15 -22.08
CA ASP A 251 -5.14 9.80 -22.38
C ASP A 251 -4.11 8.74 -21.97
N SER A 252 -2.82 9.10 -21.95
CA SER A 252 -1.76 8.24 -21.42
C SER A 252 -1.93 7.87 -19.94
N TYR A 253 -2.78 8.59 -19.19
CA TYR A 253 -3.06 8.33 -17.77
C TYR A 253 -4.20 7.33 -17.54
N GLY A 254 -4.91 6.88 -18.58
CA GLY A 254 -5.81 5.72 -18.52
C GLY A 254 -7.11 5.92 -17.74
N GLY A 255 -7.52 7.17 -17.46
CA GLY A 255 -8.76 7.48 -16.74
C GLY A 255 -8.62 7.40 -15.22
N LEU A 256 -7.40 7.24 -14.73
CA LEU A 256 -7.10 7.07 -13.32
C LEU A 256 -7.19 8.39 -12.56
N LYS A 257 -7.32 8.29 -11.24
CA LYS A 257 -7.27 9.43 -10.33
C LYS A 257 -5.87 9.58 -9.78
N PHE A 258 -5.43 10.82 -9.67
CA PHE A 258 -4.12 11.22 -9.16
C PHE A 258 -4.28 12.29 -8.11
N ARG A 259 -3.45 12.22 -7.09
CA ARG A 259 -3.24 13.31 -6.15
C ARG A 259 -2.01 14.08 -6.57
N ILE A 260 -2.17 15.39 -6.75
CA ILE A 260 -1.05 16.27 -7.06
C ILE A 260 -0.27 16.51 -5.76
N ILE A 261 0.98 16.06 -5.74
CA ILE A 261 1.94 16.35 -4.69
C ILE A 261 2.89 17.42 -5.23
N ALA A 262 2.90 18.59 -4.60
CA ALA A 262 3.81 19.65 -4.97
C ALA A 262 5.10 19.57 -4.15
N ARG A 263 6.21 19.70 -4.86
CA ARG A 263 7.56 19.84 -4.33
C ARG A 263 8.01 21.28 -4.54
N TRP A 264 8.13 22.01 -3.44
CA TRP A 264 8.64 23.38 -3.42
C TRP A 264 10.13 23.36 -3.08
N TYR A 265 10.95 24.08 -3.84
CA TYR A 265 12.38 24.14 -3.57
C TYR A 265 12.66 24.78 -2.21
N LEU A 266 11.89 25.80 -1.86
CA LEU A 266 11.85 26.40 -0.53
C LEU A 266 10.42 26.41 -0.01
N ALA A 267 10.29 26.51 1.31
CA ALA A 267 9.01 26.67 1.98
C ALA A 267 8.22 27.81 1.32
N PRO A 268 6.99 27.55 0.83
CA PRO A 268 6.27 28.50 0.03
C PRO A 268 5.78 29.69 0.88
N PRO A 269 5.54 30.85 0.26
CA PRO A 269 4.96 31.99 0.97
C PRO A 269 3.46 31.79 1.23
N ASP A 270 2.87 32.65 2.07
CA ASP A 270 1.42 32.59 2.35
C ASP A 270 0.60 33.02 1.13
N GLY A 271 -0.07 32.05 0.53
CA GLY A 271 -0.80 32.23 -0.71
C GLY A 271 -1.69 31.05 -1.04
N TYR A 272 -2.24 31.09 -2.25
CA TYR A 272 -3.11 30.07 -2.78
C TYR A 272 -2.63 29.65 -4.16
N VAL A 273 -2.78 28.37 -4.45
CA VAL A 273 -2.62 27.80 -5.80
C VAL A 273 -3.87 27.06 -6.19
N ARG A 274 -4.17 27.03 -7.49
CA ARG A 274 -5.14 26.09 -8.07
C ARG A 274 -4.60 25.50 -9.36
N PHE A 275 -5.04 24.29 -9.65
CA PHE A 275 -4.65 23.56 -10.84
C PHE A 275 -5.83 23.48 -11.80
N ALA A 276 -5.54 23.47 -13.09
CA ALA A 276 -6.56 23.29 -14.11
C ALA A 276 -6.04 22.46 -15.28
N LEU A 277 -6.95 21.80 -15.98
CA LEU A 277 -6.70 21.22 -17.30
C LEU A 277 -7.42 22.08 -18.33
N SER A 278 -6.70 22.51 -19.35
CA SER A 278 -7.20 23.35 -20.44
C SER A 278 -7.02 22.65 -21.78
N ASN A 279 -7.90 22.93 -22.73
CA ASN A 279 -7.73 22.58 -24.14
C ASN A 279 -8.18 23.75 -25.01
N GLY A 280 -7.30 24.24 -25.89
CA GLY A 280 -7.62 25.37 -26.79
C GLY A 280 -8.06 26.65 -26.07
N GLY A 281 -7.59 26.87 -24.83
CA GLY A 281 -7.97 28.02 -23.99
C GLY A 281 -9.25 27.83 -23.16
N SER A 282 -9.98 26.73 -23.35
CA SER A 282 -11.12 26.38 -22.51
C SER A 282 -10.68 25.53 -21.32
N ILE A 283 -11.09 25.89 -20.11
CA ILE A 283 -10.85 25.09 -18.91
C ILE A 283 -11.82 23.90 -18.90
N LEU A 284 -11.28 22.69 -18.93
CA LEU A 284 -12.03 21.44 -18.87
C LEU A 284 -12.26 20.97 -17.43
N TRP A 285 -11.30 21.27 -16.56
CA TRP A 285 -11.34 20.96 -15.14
C TRP A 285 -10.53 22.00 -14.37
N SER A 286 -10.98 22.35 -13.17
CA SER A 286 -10.22 23.19 -12.23
C SER A 286 -10.42 22.67 -10.81
N SER A 287 -9.36 22.70 -10.01
CA SER A 287 -9.45 22.51 -8.57
C SER A 287 -10.02 23.76 -7.90
N ALA A 288 -10.43 23.60 -6.63
CA ALA A 288 -10.53 24.73 -5.71
C ALA A 288 -9.13 25.31 -5.42
N GLU A 289 -9.10 26.54 -4.89
CA GLU A 289 -7.88 27.11 -4.35
C GLU A 289 -7.42 26.31 -3.11
N VAL A 290 -6.14 25.95 -3.10
CA VAL A 290 -5.47 25.29 -1.99
C VAL A 290 -4.52 26.31 -1.36
N ARG A 291 -4.66 26.54 -0.06
CA ARG A 291 -3.73 27.39 0.69
C ARG A 291 -2.38 26.69 0.82
N LEU A 292 -1.30 27.40 0.52
CA LEU A 292 0.06 26.92 0.70
C LEU A 292 0.40 26.84 2.19
N ASP A 293 0.93 25.70 2.63
CA ASP A 293 1.47 25.54 3.99
C ASP A 293 2.89 26.11 4.02
N THR A 294 3.09 27.19 4.79
CA THR A 294 4.35 27.94 4.81
C THR A 294 5.51 27.20 5.49
N ASP A 295 5.24 26.05 6.09
CA ASP A 295 6.25 25.28 6.85
C ASP A 295 6.57 23.93 6.20
N LYS A 296 6.13 23.72 4.94
CA LYS A 296 6.29 22.43 4.24
C LYS A 296 6.74 22.61 2.81
N ASN A 297 7.78 21.89 2.44
CA ASN A 297 8.26 21.86 1.06
C ASN A 297 7.55 20.79 0.22
N LEU A 298 7.13 19.68 0.85
CA LEU A 298 6.34 18.63 0.20
C LEU A 298 4.89 18.69 0.68
N GLN A 299 3.96 18.91 -0.25
CA GLN A 299 2.57 19.14 0.11
C GLN A 299 1.59 18.43 -0.83
N SER A 300 0.54 17.86 -0.25
CA SER A 300 -0.61 17.35 -1.00
C SER A 300 -1.53 18.50 -1.37
N MET A 301 -1.80 18.67 -2.66
CA MET A 301 -2.62 19.75 -3.18
C MET A 301 -4.09 19.33 -3.33
N CYS A 302 -4.41 18.70 -4.45
CA CYS A 302 -5.76 18.30 -4.82
C CYS A 302 -5.73 17.02 -5.66
N ASP A 303 -6.90 16.44 -5.88
CA ASP A 303 -7.07 15.23 -6.68
C ASP A 303 -7.63 15.59 -8.07
N ILE A 304 -7.13 14.94 -9.11
CA ILE A 304 -7.55 15.08 -10.51
C ILE A 304 -7.76 13.70 -11.13
N GLN A 305 -8.70 13.60 -12.07
CA GLN A 305 -8.83 12.43 -12.93
C GLN A 305 -8.29 12.75 -14.33
N LEU A 306 -7.42 11.89 -14.87
CA LEU A 306 -6.80 12.08 -16.19
C LEU A 306 -7.00 10.84 -17.09
N PRO A 307 -7.59 10.99 -18.29
CA PRO A 307 -8.23 12.21 -18.77
C PRO A 307 -9.52 12.50 -17.95
N PRO A 308 -10.02 13.75 -17.92
CA PRO A 308 -11.24 14.08 -17.18
C PRO A 308 -12.52 13.55 -17.86
N GLN A 309 -12.41 13.10 -19.10
CA GLN A 309 -13.52 12.60 -19.89
C GLN A 309 -13.83 11.13 -19.60
N LEU A 310 -15.11 10.76 -19.70
CA LEU A 310 -15.57 9.39 -19.47
C LEU A 310 -15.18 8.46 -20.65
N GLY A 311 -15.13 7.16 -20.37
CA GLY A 311 -14.81 6.15 -21.38
C GLY A 311 -15.77 6.18 -22.59
N GLY A 312 -15.21 6.00 -23.79
CA GLY A 312 -15.95 5.99 -25.06
C GLY A 312 -15.96 7.31 -25.84
N LEU A 313 -15.28 8.35 -25.33
CA LEU A 313 -15.10 9.63 -26.01
C LEU A 313 -13.78 9.69 -26.79
N SER A 314 -13.69 10.60 -27.77
CA SER A 314 -12.49 10.80 -28.58
C SER A 314 -11.31 11.33 -27.77
N THR A 315 -10.10 10.97 -28.17
CA THR A 315 -8.82 11.40 -27.58
C THR A 315 -8.73 12.91 -27.34
N LEU A 316 -8.29 13.29 -26.15
CA LEU A 316 -8.09 14.69 -25.78
C LEU A 316 -6.72 15.18 -26.23
N GLN A 317 -6.64 15.72 -27.46
CA GLN A 317 -5.38 16.25 -28.00
C GLN A 317 -5.06 17.66 -27.49
N ASN A 318 -3.76 17.97 -27.37
CA ASN A 318 -3.22 19.29 -27.03
C ASN A 318 -3.72 19.86 -25.69
N ALA A 319 -3.96 18.99 -24.71
CA ALA A 319 -4.32 19.45 -23.38
C ALA A 319 -3.11 20.07 -22.68
N THR A 320 -3.38 21.13 -21.93
CA THR A 320 -2.39 21.78 -21.08
C THR A 320 -2.80 21.67 -19.62
N PHE A 321 -1.89 21.18 -18.79
CA PHE A 321 -2.02 21.27 -17.35
C PHE A 321 -1.47 22.63 -16.92
N VAL A 322 -2.19 23.35 -16.08
CA VAL A 322 -1.82 24.72 -15.69
C VAL A 322 -1.95 24.92 -14.19
N MET A 323 -1.09 25.79 -13.66
CA MET A 323 -1.11 26.24 -12.28
C MET A 323 -1.35 27.74 -12.23
N TYR A 324 -2.36 28.15 -11.48
CA TYR A 324 -2.61 29.53 -11.12
C TYR A 324 -2.23 29.76 -9.66
N GLY A 325 -1.94 31.00 -9.28
CA GLY A 325 -1.78 31.35 -7.88
C GLY A 325 -1.82 32.83 -7.58
N ARG A 326 -1.94 33.13 -6.29
CA ARG A 326 -1.95 34.46 -5.70
C ARG A 326 -1.36 34.45 -4.30
N SER A 327 -0.80 35.57 -3.87
CA SER A 327 -0.42 35.80 -2.47
C SER A 327 -1.62 36.27 -1.66
N ILE A 328 -1.55 36.10 -0.33
CA ILE A 328 -2.51 36.74 0.57
C ILE A 328 -2.25 38.25 0.68
N SER A 329 -0.99 38.65 0.66
CA SER A 329 -0.58 40.04 0.82
C SER A 329 0.70 40.34 0.06
N GLY A 330 0.74 41.51 -0.59
CA GLY A 330 1.94 42.00 -1.27
C GLY A 330 2.43 41.10 -2.40
N THR A 331 3.60 41.42 -2.93
CA THR A 331 4.28 40.56 -3.91
C THR A 331 5.19 39.58 -3.17
N GLN A 332 5.10 38.29 -3.52
CA GLN A 332 5.87 37.22 -2.92
C GLN A 332 6.45 36.30 -4.00
N TYR A 333 7.39 35.43 -3.63
CA TYR A 333 8.04 34.51 -4.54
C TYR A 333 7.78 33.06 -4.13
N LEU A 334 7.34 32.26 -5.10
CA LEU A 334 7.16 30.81 -4.95
C LEU A 334 8.27 30.10 -5.73
N ASP A 335 9.12 29.38 -5.02
CA ASP A 335 10.20 28.59 -5.60
C ASP A 335 9.75 27.13 -5.73
N ALA A 336 9.51 26.70 -6.96
CA ALA A 336 8.89 25.43 -7.28
C ALA A 336 9.81 24.52 -8.09
N ASP A 337 9.82 23.25 -7.73
CA ASP A 337 10.73 22.23 -8.26
C ASP A 337 9.98 21.25 -9.16
N MET A 338 9.03 20.48 -8.62
CA MET A 338 8.18 19.61 -9.43
C MET A 338 6.78 19.40 -8.86
N LEU A 339 5.88 18.93 -9.70
CA LEU A 339 4.61 18.31 -9.30
C LEU A 339 4.67 16.82 -9.60
N VAL A 340 4.27 15.99 -8.63
CA VAL A 340 4.12 14.55 -8.82
C VAL A 340 2.64 14.21 -8.87
N LEU A 341 2.23 13.57 -9.96
CA LEU A 341 0.89 13.03 -10.12
C LEU A 341 0.84 11.66 -9.45
N MET A 342 0.55 11.61 -8.15
CA MET A 342 0.59 10.37 -7.39
C MET A 342 -0.68 9.54 -7.65
N PRO A 343 -0.57 8.30 -8.18
CA PRO A 343 -1.72 7.44 -8.45
C PRO A 343 -2.56 7.12 -7.21
N LEU A 344 -3.87 6.93 -7.41
CA LEU A 344 -4.83 6.65 -6.34
C LEU A 344 -5.49 5.26 -6.40
N ASP A 345 -5.06 4.34 -7.28
CA ASP A 345 -5.58 2.95 -7.26
C ASP A 345 -5.18 2.23 -5.96
N GLY A 346 -4.00 2.57 -5.45
CA GLY A 346 -3.65 2.48 -4.04
C GLY A 346 -2.86 3.72 -3.65
N PHE A 347 -3.15 4.33 -2.51
CA PHE A 347 -2.43 5.51 -2.06
C PHE A 347 -2.23 5.45 -0.56
N LYS A 348 -0.99 5.63 -0.11
CA LYS A 348 -0.66 5.82 1.29
C LYS A 348 0.15 7.08 1.50
N LYS A 349 -0.14 7.73 2.62
CA LYS A 349 0.76 8.69 3.24
C LYS A 349 1.22 8.13 4.58
N LEU A 350 2.53 8.01 4.77
CA LEU A 350 3.13 7.68 6.05
C LEU A 350 3.65 8.97 6.68
N ASN A 351 3.32 9.21 7.94
CA ASN A 351 3.86 10.31 8.72
C ASN A 351 4.63 9.75 9.91
N GLN A 352 5.85 10.23 10.08
CA GLN A 352 6.64 9.92 11.26
C GLN A 352 6.13 10.71 12.48
N LEU A 353 6.06 10.05 13.64
CA LEU A 353 5.63 10.64 14.91
C LEU A 353 6.79 11.18 15.75
N GLY A 354 8.02 10.76 15.46
CA GLY A 354 9.24 11.21 16.12
C GLY A 354 10.43 10.31 15.80
N GLY A 355 11.65 10.82 16.04
CA GLY A 355 12.90 10.10 15.80
C GLY A 355 13.34 10.12 14.33
N GLY A 356 14.04 9.08 13.91
CA GLY A 356 14.55 8.85 12.56
C GLY A 356 14.81 7.36 12.37
N LEU A 357 14.82 6.88 11.14
CA LEU A 357 15.26 5.51 10.85
C LEU A 357 16.79 5.50 10.86
N GLN A 358 17.41 4.67 11.69
CA GLN A 358 18.85 4.41 11.68
C GLN A 358 19.25 3.70 10.39
N ALA A 359 20.54 3.70 10.08
CA ALA A 359 21.06 2.92 8.95
C ALA A 359 20.81 1.41 9.17
N GLY A 360 20.30 0.73 8.16
CA GLY A 360 19.89 -0.69 8.21
C GLY A 360 18.53 -0.93 8.87
N GLU A 361 17.87 0.09 9.42
CA GLU A 361 16.49 -0.08 9.89
C GLU A 361 15.51 -0.10 8.72
N THR A 362 14.45 -0.88 8.88
CA THR A 362 13.46 -1.10 7.83
C THR A 362 12.09 -0.62 8.28
N LEU A 363 11.50 0.31 7.52
CA LEU A 363 10.09 0.64 7.62
C LEU A 363 9.26 -0.40 6.87
N VAL A 364 8.30 -1.00 7.54
CA VAL A 364 7.40 -2.02 6.98
C VAL A 364 6.00 -1.45 6.86
N VAL A 365 5.45 -1.48 5.65
CA VAL A 365 4.05 -1.24 5.33
C VAL A 365 3.43 -2.57 4.97
N ASP A 366 2.75 -3.19 5.92
CA ASP A 366 2.13 -4.50 5.77
C ASP A 366 0.63 -4.34 5.50
N ASP A 367 0.22 -4.33 4.24
CA ASP A 367 -1.20 -4.30 3.86
C ASP A 367 -1.84 -5.69 3.77
N ILE A 368 -1.07 -6.76 4.06
CA ILE A 368 -1.64 -8.10 4.26
C ILE A 368 -2.36 -8.12 5.61
N ASP A 369 -1.66 -7.67 6.65
CA ASP A 369 -2.17 -7.66 8.02
C ASP A 369 -2.59 -6.27 8.53
N ARG A 370 -2.37 -5.23 7.73
CA ARG A 370 -2.72 -3.80 7.95
C ARG A 370 -1.97 -3.13 9.09
N TYR A 371 -0.66 -3.36 9.16
CA TYR A 371 0.23 -2.72 10.12
C TYR A 371 1.26 -1.83 9.44
N VAL A 372 1.69 -0.80 10.16
CA VAL A 372 2.90 -0.04 9.83
C VAL A 372 3.79 0.02 11.06
N TYR A 373 5.04 -0.38 10.89
CA TYR A 373 6.02 -0.44 11.97
C TYR A 373 7.43 -0.35 11.39
N ALA A 374 8.41 -0.03 12.24
CA ALA A 374 9.81 -0.11 11.90
C ALA A 374 10.45 -1.32 12.58
N LEU A 375 11.51 -1.83 11.96
CA LEU A 375 12.34 -2.92 12.44
C LEU A 375 13.73 -2.41 12.74
N ASP A 376 14.17 -2.62 13.98
CA ASP A 376 15.58 -2.55 14.36
C ASP A 376 16.21 -3.93 14.08
N GLY A 377 16.97 -4.01 12.99
CA GLY A 377 17.48 -5.27 12.45
C GLY A 377 16.37 -6.22 12.02
N SER A 378 16.44 -7.49 12.45
CA SER A 378 15.56 -8.55 11.94
C SER A 378 14.33 -8.89 12.79
N SER A 379 14.20 -8.35 14.01
CA SER A 379 13.21 -8.90 14.98
C SER A 379 12.49 -7.89 15.85
N ASN A 380 13.09 -6.75 16.21
CA ASN A 380 12.44 -5.81 17.12
C ASN A 380 11.49 -4.87 16.36
N LYS A 381 10.18 -5.04 16.55
CA LYS A 381 9.14 -4.20 15.94
C LYS A 381 8.78 -3.05 16.87
N TYR A 382 8.81 -1.83 16.36
CA TYR A 382 8.36 -0.65 17.10
C TYR A 382 7.52 0.28 16.22
N THR A 383 6.69 1.11 16.83
CA THR A 383 5.80 2.05 16.10
C THR A 383 6.27 3.48 16.30
N LEU A 384 6.66 4.13 15.21
CA LEU A 384 6.95 5.58 15.14
C LEU A 384 6.28 6.22 13.93
N TRP A 385 5.31 5.51 13.34
CA TRP A 385 4.75 5.84 12.03
C TRP A 385 3.24 5.70 12.07
N THR A 386 2.55 6.66 11.45
CA THR A 386 1.12 6.59 11.17
C THR A 386 0.90 6.50 9.68
N SER A 387 -0.14 5.78 9.26
CA SER A 387 -0.49 5.62 7.86
C SER A 387 -1.90 6.13 7.58
N TYR A 388 -2.05 6.82 6.46
CA TYR A 388 -3.32 7.31 5.93
C TYR A 388 -3.52 6.80 4.51
N GLY A 389 -4.78 6.67 4.09
CA GLY A 389 -5.12 6.26 2.72
C GLY A 389 -5.49 4.78 2.57
N ALA A 390 -5.56 4.34 1.32
CA ALA A 390 -5.96 2.99 0.95
C ALA A 390 -4.77 2.00 1.03
N PRO A 391 -5.01 0.70 1.27
CA PRO A 391 -3.95 -0.30 1.21
C PRO A 391 -3.35 -0.41 -0.19
N LEU A 392 -2.05 -0.70 -0.25
CA LEU A 392 -1.37 -1.16 -1.44
C LEU A 392 -1.81 -2.59 -1.77
N ARG A 393 -2.01 -2.89 -3.06
CA ARG A 393 -2.55 -4.17 -3.52
C ARG A 393 -1.85 -4.62 -4.78
N LEU A 394 -1.84 -5.93 -4.98
CA LEU A 394 -1.45 -6.60 -6.20
C LEU A 394 -2.70 -7.08 -6.93
N SER A 395 -3.08 -6.39 -7.99
CA SER A 395 -4.09 -6.77 -8.96
C SER A 395 -3.57 -7.91 -9.86
N PRO A 396 -4.29 -9.04 -9.98
CA PRO A 396 -3.88 -10.17 -10.81
C PRO A 396 -3.64 -9.86 -12.28
N GLY A 397 -2.56 -10.38 -12.84
CA GLY A 397 -2.32 -10.40 -14.29
C GLY A 397 -2.17 -9.02 -14.95
N LEU A 398 -2.00 -7.97 -14.16
CA LEU A 398 -1.80 -6.60 -14.62
C LEU A 398 -0.42 -6.10 -14.20
N GLU A 399 0.20 -5.31 -15.07
CA GLU A 399 1.42 -4.58 -14.75
C GLU A 399 1.07 -3.44 -13.78
N GLN A 400 1.91 -3.24 -12.76
CA GLN A 400 1.61 -2.34 -11.66
C GLN A 400 2.86 -1.60 -11.22
N ILE A 401 2.76 -0.29 -11.08
CA ILE A 401 3.87 0.57 -10.69
C ILE A 401 3.56 1.21 -9.34
N TYR A 402 4.54 1.16 -8.44
CA TYR A 402 4.52 1.82 -7.15
C TYR A 402 5.48 3.00 -7.20
N TYR A 403 4.99 4.20 -6.89
CA TYR A 403 5.74 5.45 -6.87
C TYR A 403 5.99 5.91 -5.44
N PHE A 404 7.13 6.56 -5.24
CA PHE A 404 7.63 7.01 -3.95
C PHE A 404 8.03 8.49 -4.06
N ILE A 405 7.64 9.29 -3.08
CA ILE A 405 8.26 10.60 -2.85
C ILE A 405 8.24 10.87 -1.35
N PHE A 406 9.31 11.46 -0.83
CA PHE A 406 9.45 11.68 0.60
C PHE A 406 10.23 12.94 0.93
N ASP A 407 10.07 13.41 2.16
CA ASP A 407 10.81 14.53 2.73
C ASP A 407 11.38 14.17 4.11
N GLU A 408 12.25 15.04 4.62
CA GLU A 408 12.85 14.94 5.95
C GLU A 408 12.21 15.91 6.96
N ALA A 409 12.65 15.83 8.22
CA ALA A 409 12.06 16.54 9.34
C ALA A 409 11.96 18.06 9.15
N LEU A 410 12.93 18.70 8.51
CA LEU A 410 12.92 20.15 8.24
C LEU A 410 12.43 20.48 6.82
N GLY A 411 11.86 19.49 6.12
CA GLY A 411 11.30 19.64 4.78
C GLY A 411 12.34 19.50 3.66
N GLU A 412 13.58 19.09 3.95
CA GLU A 412 14.56 18.78 2.92
C GLU A 412 14.12 17.59 2.08
N MET A 413 14.46 17.64 0.80
CA MET A 413 14.09 16.63 -0.19
C MET A 413 15.32 16.27 -1.02
N TYR A 414 16.36 15.85 -0.33
CA TYR A 414 17.61 15.44 -0.96
C TYR A 414 17.37 14.36 -2.02
N LEU A 415 17.88 14.58 -3.23
CA LEU A 415 17.70 13.70 -4.38
C LEU A 415 18.48 12.38 -4.25
N ASP A 416 19.58 12.39 -3.48
CA ASP A 416 20.41 11.23 -3.20
C ASP A 416 19.92 10.39 -2.01
N ARG A 417 18.82 10.80 -1.37
CA ARG A 417 18.19 9.96 -0.36
C ARG A 417 17.48 8.80 -1.02
N GLN A 418 17.68 7.63 -0.42
CA GLN A 418 17.11 6.39 -0.93
C GLN A 418 16.58 5.47 0.17
N PHE A 419 15.70 4.57 -0.25
CA PHE A 419 15.40 3.34 0.47
C PHE A 419 15.74 2.14 -0.42
N THR A 420 16.08 1.00 0.18
CA THR A 420 15.96 -0.28 -0.53
C THR A 420 14.54 -0.80 -0.37
N ALA A 421 13.78 -0.85 -1.46
CA ALA A 421 12.41 -1.31 -1.50
C ALA A 421 12.33 -2.80 -1.83
N ARG A 422 11.53 -3.56 -1.07
CA ARG A 422 11.11 -4.93 -1.42
C ARG A 422 9.59 -5.06 -1.30
N LEU A 423 9.01 -5.85 -2.19
CA LEU A 423 7.59 -6.16 -2.16
C LEU A 423 7.39 -7.64 -1.93
N TYR A 424 6.50 -7.95 -1.01
CA TYR A 424 6.11 -9.31 -0.68
C TYR A 424 4.61 -9.48 -0.79
N TYR A 425 4.16 -10.68 -1.12
CA TYR A 425 2.73 -10.99 -1.19
C TYR A 425 2.45 -12.46 -0.86
N ARG A 426 1.17 -12.76 -0.68
CA ARG A 426 0.65 -14.14 -0.67
C ARG A 426 -0.33 -14.27 -1.81
N ARG A 427 -0.10 -15.24 -2.69
CA ARG A 427 -1.04 -15.55 -3.78
C ARG A 427 -2.41 -15.86 -3.19
N ARG A 428 -3.46 -15.21 -3.70
CA ARG A 428 -4.86 -15.44 -3.30
C ARG A 428 -5.63 -16.22 -4.35
N VAL A 429 -6.50 -17.10 -3.89
CA VAL A 429 -7.44 -17.87 -4.69
C VAL A 429 -8.84 -17.71 -4.12
N ARG A 430 -9.86 -17.76 -4.98
CA ARG A 430 -11.25 -17.75 -4.52
C ARG A 430 -11.54 -19.06 -3.78
N THR A 431 -12.48 -19.01 -2.84
CA THR A 431 -13.08 -20.26 -2.37
C THR A 431 -13.71 -20.99 -3.56
N PRO A 432 -13.42 -22.29 -3.78
CA PRO A 432 -13.98 -23.06 -4.89
C PRO A 432 -15.51 -23.09 -4.91
#